data_AF-A0A8S3EU30-F1
#
_entry.id   AF-A0A8S3EU30-F1
#
_cell.length_a   1.000
_cell.length_b   1.000
_cell.length_c   1.000
_cell.angle_alpha   90.00
_cell.angle_beta   90.00
_cell.angle_gamma   90.00
#
_symmetry.space_group_name_H-M   'P 1'
#
loop_
_entity.id
_entity.type
_entity.pdbx_description
1 polymer ?
#
loop_
_entity_poly.entity_id
_entity_poly.type
_entity_poly.pdbx_seq_one_letter_code
_entity_poly.pdbx_strand_id
1 'polypeptide(L)'
;MKDYTRMGIQQNSDPHWTINAEINKNYALCDTYPDIIVLPSSFDSTRLQRVADFRSRNRIPVLSWYSRETYATITRSSQPLTGLANRTCDDDIELLRKIADANVNQGFKLVILDARPKVNAMANMANGGGYEDYPNCELEFHNIQNIHVMRESLRKLHAAVRNAAHEDKTWFSDLENSNWLFHIRAILTAAIRLVSLVHNEKRSVLVHCS
;
A
#
# COMPACT_ATOMS: atom_id res chain seq x y z
N MET A 1 -13.73 -3.79 -13.83
CA MET A 1 -13.65 -3.07 -15.13
C MET A 1 -14.44 -1.76 -15.13
N LYS A 2 -15.76 -1.73 -14.86
CA LYS A 2 -16.57 -0.49 -14.87
C LYS A 2 -15.99 0.67 -14.04
N ASP A 3 -15.42 0.38 -12.87
CA ASP A 3 -14.85 1.42 -12.01
C ASP A 3 -13.55 2.03 -12.58
N TYR A 4 -12.72 1.25 -13.28
CA TYR A 4 -11.54 1.77 -13.99
C TYR A 4 -11.94 2.74 -15.11
N THR A 5 -13.00 2.39 -15.87
CA THR A 5 -13.57 3.30 -16.87
C THR A 5 -14.17 4.55 -16.23
N ARG A 6 -14.84 4.43 -15.07
CA ARG A 6 -15.33 5.59 -14.30
C ARG A 6 -14.20 6.54 -13.90
N MET A 7 -13.04 6.00 -13.53
CA MET A 7 -11.83 6.78 -13.25
C MET A 7 -11.17 7.37 -14.51
N GLY A 8 -11.66 7.06 -15.71
CA GLY A 8 -11.15 7.61 -16.97
C GLY A 8 -10.10 6.75 -17.66
N ILE A 9 -9.81 5.54 -17.15
CA ILE A 9 -8.88 4.62 -17.78
C ILE A 9 -9.60 3.94 -18.94
N GLN A 10 -9.19 4.30 -20.15
CA GLN A 10 -9.80 3.78 -21.37
C GLN A 10 -9.07 2.51 -21.82
N GLN A 11 -9.81 1.41 -21.92
CA GLN A 11 -9.25 0.15 -22.40
C GLN A 11 -8.73 0.33 -23.83
N ASN A 12 -7.47 -0.09 -24.07
CA ASN A 12 -6.77 -0.06 -25.36
C ASN A 12 -6.45 1.34 -25.94
N SER A 13 -6.79 2.44 -25.26
CA SER A 13 -6.49 3.80 -25.74
C SER A 13 -5.85 4.73 -24.70
N ASP A 14 -5.74 4.30 -23.44
CA ASP A 14 -5.06 5.08 -22.41
C ASP A 14 -3.52 4.94 -22.54
N PRO A 15 -2.80 6.05 -22.75
CA PRO A 15 -1.35 6.01 -22.97
C PRO A 15 -0.54 5.75 -21.69
N HIS A 16 -1.14 5.83 -20.51
CA HIS A 16 -0.46 5.72 -19.21
C HIS A 16 -0.79 4.42 -18.47
N TRP A 17 -2.03 3.94 -18.54
CA TRP A 17 -2.50 2.76 -17.80
C TRP A 17 -3.23 1.75 -18.67
N THR A 18 -2.83 0.47 -18.58
CA THR A 18 -3.47 -0.63 -19.31
C THR A 18 -4.24 -1.53 -18.36
N ILE A 19 -5.51 -1.81 -18.70
CA ILE A 19 -6.34 -2.81 -18.04
C ILE A 19 -6.02 -4.19 -18.62
N ASN A 20 -5.43 -5.07 -17.81
CA ASN A 20 -4.95 -6.38 -18.22
C ASN A 20 -5.83 -7.50 -17.64
N ALA A 21 -6.49 -8.25 -18.51
CA ALA A 21 -7.31 -9.43 -18.14
C ALA A 21 -6.57 -10.77 -18.32
N GLU A 22 -5.48 -10.79 -19.09
CA GLU A 22 -4.75 -12.04 -19.38
C GLU A 22 -3.59 -12.29 -18.40
N ILE A 23 -3.01 -11.25 -17.81
CA ILE A 23 -1.80 -11.36 -16.98
C ILE A 23 -2.02 -12.20 -15.72
N ASN A 24 -3.12 -11.98 -15.00
CA ASN A 24 -3.46 -12.75 -13.80
C ASN A 24 -4.66 -13.68 -14.03
N LYS A 25 -4.87 -14.09 -15.28
CA LYS A 25 -5.96 -15.01 -15.63
C LYS A 25 -5.78 -16.33 -14.89
N ASN A 26 -6.88 -16.85 -14.35
CA ASN A 26 -6.89 -18.05 -13.50
C ASN A 26 -5.96 -17.90 -12.28
N TYR A 27 -5.71 -16.66 -11.86
CA TYR A 27 -4.83 -16.31 -10.75
C TYR A 27 -3.39 -16.83 -10.87
N ALA A 28 -2.88 -16.97 -12.10
CA ALA A 28 -1.58 -17.59 -12.37
C ALA A 28 -0.38 -16.77 -11.86
N LEU A 29 -0.47 -15.44 -11.86
CA LEU A 29 0.61 -14.57 -11.36
C LEU A 29 0.52 -14.41 -9.83
N CYS A 30 -0.69 -14.16 -9.32
CA CYS A 30 -1.00 -13.98 -7.90
C CYS A 30 -2.40 -14.50 -7.58
N ASP A 31 -2.43 -15.58 -6.80
CA ASP A 31 -3.62 -16.32 -6.34
C ASP A 31 -4.62 -15.49 -5.51
N THR A 32 -4.15 -14.38 -4.95
CA THR A 32 -4.92 -13.53 -4.02
C THR A 32 -5.19 -12.12 -4.56
N TYR A 33 -4.88 -11.89 -5.83
CA TYR A 33 -5.27 -10.72 -6.61
C TYR A 33 -6.48 -11.03 -7.50
N PRO A 34 -7.21 -10.02 -7.97
CA PRO A 34 -8.25 -10.22 -8.98
C PRO A 34 -7.64 -10.69 -10.31
N ASP A 35 -8.45 -11.33 -11.16
CA ASP A 35 -8.04 -11.72 -12.52
C ASP A 35 -7.68 -10.52 -13.41
N ILE A 36 -8.31 -9.36 -13.14
CA ILE A 36 -8.07 -8.11 -13.85
C ILE A 36 -7.21 -7.20 -12.98
N ILE A 37 -6.04 -6.84 -13.49
CA ILE A 37 -5.12 -5.88 -12.86
C ILE A 37 -4.82 -4.73 -13.81
N VAL A 38 -4.42 -3.58 -13.26
CA VAL A 38 -4.10 -2.38 -14.03
C VAL A 38 -2.68 -1.95 -13.74
N LEU A 39 -1.89 -1.80 -14.80
CA LEU A 39 -0.44 -1.57 -14.78
C LEU A 39 -0.07 -0.41 -15.72
N PRO A 40 1.09 0.24 -15.53
CA PRO A 40 1.54 1.27 -16.46
C PRO A 40 1.68 0.71 -17.89
N SER A 41 1.12 1.40 -18.87
CA SER A 41 1.14 0.98 -20.29
C SER A 41 2.57 0.89 -20.86
N SER A 42 3.52 1.61 -20.27
CA SER A 42 4.92 1.66 -20.70
C SER A 42 5.83 0.61 -20.01
N PHE A 43 5.28 -0.26 -19.17
CA PHE A 43 6.01 -1.35 -18.54
C PHE A 43 5.97 -2.62 -19.41
N ASP A 44 7.12 -3.28 -19.57
CA ASP A 44 7.20 -4.53 -20.32
C ASP A 44 6.68 -5.71 -19.48
N SER A 45 5.51 -6.22 -19.87
CA SER A 45 4.82 -7.30 -19.18
C SER A 45 5.62 -8.61 -19.07
N THR A 46 6.60 -8.87 -19.95
CA THR A 46 7.43 -10.08 -19.87
C THR A 46 8.30 -10.14 -18.61
N ARG A 47 8.44 -9.01 -17.93
CA ARG A 47 9.26 -8.83 -16.73
C ARG A 47 8.47 -9.00 -15.43
N LEU A 48 7.14 -9.12 -15.51
CA LEU A 48 6.26 -9.16 -14.33
C LEU A 48 6.51 -10.34 -13.41
N GLN A 49 6.92 -11.49 -13.95
CA GLN A 49 7.21 -12.65 -13.10
C GLN A 49 8.34 -12.35 -12.10
N ARG A 50 9.38 -11.62 -12.51
CA ARG A 50 10.49 -11.25 -11.61
C ARG A 50 10.06 -10.26 -10.54
N VAL A 51 9.14 -9.35 -10.87
CA VAL A 51 8.50 -8.45 -9.88
C VAL A 51 7.64 -9.24 -8.90
N ALA A 52 6.85 -10.19 -9.40
CA ALA A 52 6.02 -11.06 -8.59
C ALA A 52 6.87 -11.86 -7.60
N ASP A 53 7.94 -12.52 -8.07
CA ASP A 53 8.85 -13.30 -7.23
C ASP A 53 9.57 -12.44 -6.17
N PHE A 54 9.66 -11.13 -6.38
CA PHE A 54 10.28 -10.18 -5.44
C PHE A 54 9.28 -9.54 -4.47
N ARG A 55 7.97 -9.67 -4.69
CA ARG A 55 6.92 -9.14 -3.83
C ARG A 55 6.29 -10.27 -3.03
N SER A 56 6.16 -10.10 -1.71
CA SER A 56 5.57 -11.12 -0.84
C SER A 56 4.22 -11.64 -1.36
N ARG A 57 4.09 -12.96 -1.56
CA ARG A 57 2.90 -13.62 -2.13
C ARG A 57 2.53 -13.12 -3.53
N ASN A 58 3.52 -12.66 -4.30
CA ASN A 58 3.37 -12.19 -5.67
C ASN A 58 2.44 -10.98 -5.83
N ARG A 59 2.18 -10.23 -4.75
CA ARG A 59 1.25 -9.08 -4.76
C ARG A 59 1.96 -7.84 -5.27
N ILE A 60 2.19 -7.81 -6.58
CA ILE A 60 2.89 -6.71 -7.27
C ILE A 60 2.17 -5.35 -7.11
N PRO A 61 2.87 -4.23 -7.31
CA PRO A 61 2.27 -2.91 -7.43
C PRO A 61 1.21 -2.86 -8.56
N VAL A 62 -0.05 -2.61 -8.18
CA VAL A 62 -1.19 -2.45 -9.11
C VAL A 62 -2.02 -1.23 -8.77
N LEU A 63 -2.66 -0.64 -9.77
CA LEU A 63 -3.53 0.53 -9.58
C LEU A 63 -4.78 0.20 -8.76
N SER A 64 -5.02 1.02 -7.73
CA SER A 64 -6.27 1.02 -6.96
C SER A 64 -7.16 2.20 -7.30
N TRP A 65 -6.58 3.39 -7.51
CA TRP A 65 -7.34 4.60 -7.80
C TRP A 65 -6.53 5.60 -8.64
N TYR A 66 -7.22 6.38 -9.46
CA TYR A 66 -6.62 7.42 -10.31
C TYR A 66 -7.47 8.69 -10.31
N SER A 67 -6.79 9.84 -10.19
CA SER A 67 -7.39 11.17 -10.25
C SER A 67 -7.42 11.70 -11.68
N ARG A 68 -8.61 12.03 -12.19
CA ARG A 68 -8.73 12.73 -13.49
C ARG A 68 -8.32 14.20 -13.42
N GLU A 69 -8.31 14.78 -12.22
CA GLU A 69 -8.01 16.20 -12.00
C GLU A 69 -6.51 16.41 -11.77
N THR A 70 -5.91 15.57 -10.93
CA THR A 70 -4.51 15.71 -10.54
C THR A 70 -3.59 14.73 -11.24
N TYR A 71 -4.10 13.74 -11.98
CA TYR A 71 -3.33 12.66 -12.63
C TYR A 71 -2.53 11.76 -11.65
N ALA A 72 -2.62 12.04 -10.35
CA ALA A 72 -2.02 11.24 -9.30
C ALA A 72 -2.74 9.90 -9.14
N THR A 73 -1.98 8.89 -8.72
CA THR A 73 -2.49 7.53 -8.51
C THR A 73 -2.30 7.05 -7.09
N ILE A 74 -3.15 6.12 -6.69
CA ILE A 74 -2.94 5.25 -5.54
C ILE A 74 -2.74 3.85 -6.10
N THR A 75 -1.55 3.29 -5.88
CA THR A 75 -1.21 1.90 -6.18
C THR A 75 -1.05 1.12 -4.87
N ARG A 76 -1.19 -0.20 -4.94
CA ARG A 76 -1.04 -1.08 -3.77
C ARG A 76 -0.20 -2.30 -4.09
N SER A 77 0.53 -2.81 -3.09
CA SER A 77 1.31 -4.04 -3.18
C SER A 77 1.46 -4.69 -1.79
N SER A 78 2.18 -5.82 -1.73
CA SER A 78 2.85 -6.28 -0.52
C SER A 78 4.24 -5.67 -0.37
N GLN A 79 4.89 -5.90 0.78
CA GLN A 79 6.31 -5.59 0.94
C GLN A 79 7.20 -6.27 -0.12
N PRO A 80 8.34 -5.64 -0.46
CA PRO A 80 9.41 -6.29 -1.20
C PRO A 80 10.15 -7.33 -0.34
N LEU A 81 10.78 -8.30 -0.99
CA LEU A 81 11.55 -9.38 -0.37
C LEU A 81 13.05 -9.02 -0.33
N THR A 82 13.39 -7.85 0.21
CA THR A 82 14.78 -7.36 0.26
C THR A 82 15.66 -8.23 1.17
N GLY A 83 15.13 -8.64 2.32
CA GLY A 83 15.83 -9.41 3.34
C GLY A 83 17.01 -8.66 3.97
N LEU A 84 17.73 -9.31 4.89
CA LEU A 84 18.92 -8.75 5.55
C LEU A 84 20.08 -8.44 4.58
N ALA A 85 20.09 -9.07 3.42
CA ALA A 85 21.07 -8.81 2.37
C ALA A 85 20.77 -7.55 1.55
N ASN A 86 19.69 -6.82 1.86
CA ASN A 86 19.23 -5.63 1.13
C ASN A 86 19.16 -5.87 -0.39
N ARG A 87 18.60 -7.02 -0.79
CA ARG A 87 18.46 -7.38 -2.20
C ARG A 87 17.59 -6.35 -2.92
N THR A 88 17.98 -6.03 -4.15
CA THR A 88 17.21 -5.19 -5.06
C THR A 88 16.67 -6.02 -6.22
N CYS A 89 15.65 -5.49 -6.90
CA CYS A 89 15.10 -6.07 -8.13
C CYS A 89 14.94 -4.94 -9.15
N ASP A 90 15.73 -4.98 -10.23
CA ASP A 90 15.71 -3.93 -11.25
C ASP A 90 14.35 -3.83 -11.95
N ASP A 91 13.63 -4.95 -12.09
CA ASP A 91 12.28 -4.96 -12.66
C ASP A 91 11.25 -4.31 -11.72
N ASP A 92 11.37 -4.49 -10.40
CA ASP A 92 10.50 -3.80 -9.42
C ASP A 92 10.80 -2.29 -9.41
N ILE A 93 12.08 -1.91 -9.36
CA ILE A 93 12.52 -0.51 -9.45
C ILE A 93 11.99 0.14 -10.74
N GLU A 94 12.06 -0.57 -11.85
CA GLU A 94 11.50 -0.10 -13.11
C GLU A 94 9.97 0.03 -13.07
N LEU A 95 9.25 -0.94 -12.54
CA LEU A 95 7.79 -0.85 -12.42
C LEU A 95 7.39 0.38 -11.59
N LEU A 96 8.04 0.60 -10.45
CA LEU A 96 7.78 1.77 -9.59
C LEU A 96 8.11 3.09 -10.31
N ARG A 97 9.20 3.13 -11.08
CA ARG A 97 9.50 4.28 -11.94
C ARG A 97 8.41 4.49 -12.99
N LYS A 98 7.91 3.44 -13.65
CA LYS A 98 6.81 3.57 -14.63
C LYS A 98 5.50 4.04 -13.99
N ILE A 99 5.23 3.69 -12.73
CA ILE A 99 4.11 4.22 -11.95
C ILE A 99 4.29 5.72 -11.70
N ALA A 100 5.51 6.16 -11.37
CA ALA A 100 5.83 7.57 -11.22
C ALA A 100 5.65 8.33 -12.54
N ASP A 101 6.23 7.82 -13.63
CA ASP A 101 6.20 8.40 -14.98
C ASP A 101 4.78 8.47 -15.57
N ALA A 102 3.85 7.62 -15.10
CA ALA A 102 2.45 7.64 -15.50
C ALA A 102 1.67 8.85 -14.95
N ASN A 103 2.25 9.60 -14.00
CA ASN A 103 1.73 10.89 -13.56
C ASN A 103 2.32 12.00 -14.45
N VAL A 104 1.46 12.70 -15.19
CA VAL A 104 1.89 13.75 -16.13
C VAL A 104 2.52 14.97 -15.44
N ASN A 105 2.33 15.13 -14.14
CA ASN A 105 3.06 16.14 -13.36
C ASN A 105 4.51 15.68 -13.19
N GLN A 106 5.40 16.19 -14.04
CA GLN A 106 6.81 15.85 -14.03
C GLN A 106 7.53 16.35 -12.76
N GLY A 107 8.65 15.70 -12.43
CA GLY A 107 9.58 16.15 -11.39
C GLY A 107 9.32 15.60 -9.98
N PHE A 108 8.25 14.83 -9.77
CA PHE A 108 7.94 14.23 -8.47
C PHE A 108 8.38 12.77 -8.40
N LYS A 109 9.05 12.39 -7.30
CA LYS A 109 9.30 10.98 -6.96
C LYS A 109 8.01 10.30 -6.53
N LEU A 110 7.91 8.99 -6.75
CA LEU A 110 6.83 8.16 -6.18
C LEU A 110 6.96 8.16 -4.66
N VAL A 111 5.86 8.41 -3.95
CA VAL A 111 5.85 8.27 -2.48
C VAL A 111 5.38 6.87 -2.13
N ILE A 112 6.11 6.18 -1.29
CA ILE A 112 5.78 4.87 -0.75
C ILE A 112 5.34 5.06 0.70
N LEU A 113 4.10 4.72 1.00
CA LEU A 113 3.56 4.71 2.36
C LEU A 113 3.55 3.27 2.86
N ASP A 114 4.54 2.93 3.68
CA ASP A 114 4.53 1.69 4.44
C ASP A 114 3.64 1.89 5.68
N ALA A 115 2.54 1.16 5.74
CA ALA A 115 1.59 1.27 6.84
C ALA A 115 2.22 0.95 8.20
N ARG A 116 3.30 0.16 8.24
CA ARG A 116 3.87 -0.39 9.46
C ARG A 116 4.64 0.65 10.27
N PRO A 117 4.86 0.40 11.57
CA PRO A 117 5.97 0.99 12.28
C PRO A 117 7.30 0.54 11.68
N LYS A 118 8.29 1.43 11.61
CA LYS A 118 9.63 1.11 11.09
C LYS A 118 10.25 -0.12 11.75
N VAL A 119 10.07 -0.29 13.07
CA VAL A 119 10.56 -1.46 13.81
C VAL A 119 9.95 -2.78 13.32
N ASN A 120 8.66 -2.78 12.94
CA ASN A 120 8.00 -3.96 12.39
C ASN A 120 8.46 -4.23 10.95
N ALA A 121 8.76 -3.18 10.18
CA ALA A 121 9.35 -3.33 8.84
C ALA A 121 10.77 -3.92 8.91
N MET A 122 11.58 -3.50 9.88
CA MET A 122 12.91 -4.08 10.15
C MET A 122 12.80 -5.55 10.62
N ALA A 123 11.82 -5.88 11.47
CA ALA A 123 11.58 -7.26 11.87
C ALA A 123 11.17 -8.15 10.68
N ASN A 124 10.38 -7.62 9.74
CA ASN A 124 10.06 -8.32 8.50
C ASN A 124 11.29 -8.49 7.59
N MET A 125 12.17 -7.48 7.51
CA MET A 125 13.44 -7.58 6.79
C MET A 125 14.31 -8.73 7.32
N ALA A 126 14.34 -8.93 8.65
CA ALA A 126 14.99 -10.09 9.26
C ALA A 126 14.39 -11.44 8.84
N ASN A 127 13.09 -11.46 8.48
CA ASN A 127 12.37 -12.64 8.01
C ASN A 127 12.28 -12.75 6.47
N GLY A 128 13.13 -12.02 5.74
CA GLY A 128 13.21 -12.09 4.27
C GLY A 128 12.26 -11.14 3.51
N GLY A 129 11.39 -10.42 4.21
CA GLY A 129 10.63 -9.28 3.68
C GLY A 129 11.47 -8.00 3.67
N GLY A 130 10.84 -6.85 3.94
CA GLY A 130 11.55 -5.58 4.10
C GLY A 130 10.78 -4.39 3.55
N TYR A 131 11.51 -3.38 3.09
CA TYR A 131 10.97 -2.14 2.54
C TYR A 131 11.95 -1.58 1.50
N GLU A 132 11.47 -0.69 0.65
CA GLU A 132 12.19 -0.09 -0.47
C GLU A 132 13.26 0.91 0.00
N ASP A 133 14.46 0.83 -0.58
CA ASP A 133 15.51 1.86 -0.49
C ASP A 133 15.97 2.21 -1.92
N TYR A 134 15.09 2.91 -2.64
CA TYR A 134 15.24 3.16 -4.07
C TYR A 134 15.44 4.65 -4.37
N PRO A 135 16.34 5.02 -5.30
CA PRO A 135 16.71 6.41 -5.54
C PRO A 135 15.55 7.30 -6.04
N ASN A 136 14.57 6.70 -6.73
CA ASN A 136 13.43 7.39 -7.35
C ASN A 136 12.15 7.35 -6.51
N CYS A 137 12.24 6.91 -5.25
CA CYS A 137 11.12 6.81 -4.34
C CYS A 137 11.40 7.58 -3.04
N GLU A 138 10.34 8.00 -2.36
CA GLU A 138 10.39 8.52 -0.98
C GLU A 138 9.57 7.59 -0.09
N LEU A 139 10.16 7.08 0.99
CA LEU A 139 9.50 6.13 1.89
C LEU A 139 9.05 6.82 3.20
N GLU A 140 7.78 6.68 3.55
CA GLU A 140 7.19 7.12 4.82
C GLU A 140 6.60 5.93 5.60
N PHE A 141 6.79 5.90 6.92
CA PHE A 141 6.21 4.89 7.82
C PHE A 141 5.02 5.48 8.61
N HIS A 142 3.90 4.77 8.67
CA HIS A 142 2.66 5.27 9.29
C HIS A 142 2.27 4.64 10.62
N ASN A 143 3.09 3.78 11.19
CA ASN A 143 2.94 3.28 12.56
C ASN A 143 1.61 2.56 12.88
N ILE A 144 0.94 1.98 11.86
CA ILE A 144 -0.25 1.15 12.03
C ILE A 144 0.17 -0.25 12.46
N GLN A 145 -0.24 -0.62 13.67
CA GLN A 145 0.15 -1.90 14.27
C GLN A 145 -0.49 -3.10 13.56
N ASN A 146 0.12 -4.27 13.74
CA ASN A 146 -0.36 -5.50 13.11
C ASN A 146 -1.68 -6.00 13.72
N ILE A 147 -2.27 -7.01 13.08
CA ILE A 147 -3.57 -7.59 13.46
C ILE A 147 -3.61 -8.14 14.89
N HIS A 148 -2.48 -8.58 15.47
CA HIS A 148 -2.43 -9.12 16.82
C HIS A 148 -2.56 -8.00 17.86
N VAL A 149 -1.89 -6.87 17.62
CA VAL A 149 -2.04 -5.67 18.46
C VAL A 149 -3.45 -5.12 18.37
N MET A 150 -4.03 -5.06 17.16
CA MET A 150 -5.42 -4.60 16.98
C MET A 150 -6.43 -5.50 17.69
N ARG A 151 -6.24 -6.83 17.63
CA ARG A 151 -7.09 -7.80 18.34
C ARG A 151 -7.03 -7.61 19.87
N GLU A 152 -5.83 -7.43 20.41
CA GLU A 152 -5.64 -7.20 21.84
C GLU A 152 -6.22 -5.85 22.27
N SER A 153 -6.07 -4.81 21.45
CA SER A 153 -6.67 -3.50 21.69
C SER A 153 -8.20 -3.57 21.78
N LEU A 154 -8.85 -4.26 20.84
CA LEU A 154 -10.31 -4.46 20.88
C LEU A 154 -10.76 -5.26 22.10
N ARG A 155 -10.00 -6.30 22.49
CA ARG A 155 -10.28 -7.09 23.69
C ARG A 155 -10.27 -6.21 24.94
N LYS A 156 -9.28 -5.32 25.07
CA LYS A 156 -9.18 -4.37 26.19
C LYS A 156 -10.31 -3.34 26.17
N LEU A 157 -10.67 -2.81 25.00
CA LEU A 157 -11.80 -1.90 24.87
C LEU A 157 -13.11 -2.57 25.32
N HIS A 158 -13.34 -3.81 24.91
CA HIS A 158 -14.54 -4.55 25.30
C HIS A 158 -14.62 -4.76 26.82
N ALA A 159 -13.48 -5.02 27.47
CA ALA A 159 -13.40 -5.08 28.93
C ALA A 159 -13.71 -3.72 29.57
N ALA A 160 -13.16 -2.62 29.04
CA ALA A 160 -13.42 -1.26 29.52
C ALA A 160 -14.91 -0.90 29.47
N VAL A 161 -15.57 -1.20 28.34
CA VAL A 161 -17.01 -0.95 28.16
C VAL A 161 -17.84 -1.77 29.15
N ARG A 162 -17.48 -3.05 29.36
CA ARG A 162 -18.17 -3.90 30.32
C ARG A 162 -17.99 -3.41 31.76
N ASN A 163 -16.79 -2.99 32.14
CA ASN A 163 -16.52 -2.47 33.48
C ASN A 163 -17.33 -1.19 33.76
N ALA A 164 -17.34 -0.24 32.80
CA ALA A 164 -18.09 1.00 32.94
C ALA A 164 -19.61 0.79 33.07
N ALA A 165 -20.15 -0.27 32.45
CA ALA A 165 -21.57 -0.62 32.60
C ALA A 165 -21.94 -1.10 34.02
N HIS A 166 -20.96 -1.56 34.80
CA HIS A 166 -21.15 -1.99 36.18
C HIS A 166 -20.74 -0.90 37.19
N GLU A 167 -19.61 -0.20 36.97
CA GLU A 167 -19.11 0.88 37.82
C GLU A 167 -18.15 1.82 37.05
N ASP A 168 -18.56 3.07 36.83
CA ASP A 168 -17.81 4.06 36.04
C ASP A 168 -16.77 4.83 36.87
N LYS A 169 -15.75 4.13 37.37
CA LYS A 169 -14.63 4.75 38.11
C LYS A 169 -13.32 4.81 37.31
N THR A 170 -13.13 3.89 36.36
CA THR A 170 -11.86 3.72 35.63
C THR A 170 -12.00 3.90 34.12
N TRP A 171 -13.16 4.31 33.61
CA TRP A 171 -13.46 4.35 32.17
C TRP A 171 -12.36 5.00 31.33
N PHE A 172 -11.95 6.22 31.66
CA PHE A 172 -10.95 6.95 30.87
C PHE A 172 -9.58 6.25 30.87
N SER A 173 -9.17 5.68 32.01
CA SER A 173 -7.91 4.95 32.11
C SER A 173 -7.97 3.62 31.35
N ASP A 174 -9.06 2.86 31.48
CA ASP A 174 -9.24 1.59 30.78
C ASP A 174 -9.34 1.79 29.26
N LEU A 175 -10.02 2.86 28.82
CA LEU A 175 -10.08 3.28 27.42
C LEU A 175 -8.70 3.65 26.88
N GLU A 176 -7.93 4.45 27.60
CA GLU A 176 -6.55 4.82 27.21
C GLU A 176 -5.66 3.57 27.14
N ASN A 177 -5.72 2.69 28.14
CA ASN A 177 -4.96 1.44 28.21
C ASN A 177 -5.32 0.44 27.09
N SER A 178 -6.52 0.56 26.51
CA SER A 178 -6.90 -0.22 25.32
C SER A 178 -6.12 0.18 24.07
N ASN A 179 -5.61 1.42 24.00
CA ASN A 179 -5.02 2.03 22.81
C ASN A 179 -5.94 2.07 21.57
N TRP A 180 -7.23 1.78 21.70
CA TRP A 180 -8.13 1.68 20.54
C TRP A 180 -8.20 3.00 19.77
N LEU A 181 -8.44 4.11 20.47
CA LEU A 181 -8.49 5.44 19.83
C LEU A 181 -7.14 5.87 19.27
N PHE A 182 -6.03 5.43 19.88
CA PHE A 182 -4.68 5.65 19.33
C PHE A 182 -4.53 4.96 17.96
N HIS A 183 -5.00 3.71 17.83
CA HIS A 183 -4.94 2.98 16.56
C HIS A 183 -5.89 3.55 15.50
N ILE A 184 -7.11 3.95 15.87
CA ILE A 184 -8.03 4.64 14.95
C ILE A 184 -7.40 5.94 14.44
N ARG A 185 -6.80 6.74 15.35
CA ARG A 185 -6.08 7.96 14.97
C ARG A 185 -4.95 7.66 13.97
N ALA A 186 -4.13 6.64 14.22
CA ALA A 186 -3.03 6.30 13.33
C ALA A 186 -3.50 5.96 11.90
N ILE A 187 -4.59 5.18 11.77
CA ILE A 187 -5.19 4.85 10.47
C ILE A 187 -5.71 6.12 9.76
N LEU A 188 -6.43 6.98 10.48
CA LEU A 188 -6.98 8.21 9.91
C LEU A 188 -5.87 9.19 9.51
N THR A 189 -4.83 9.34 10.31
CA THR A 189 -3.67 10.18 9.99
C THR A 189 -2.96 9.70 8.73
N ALA A 190 -2.77 8.39 8.56
CA ALA A 190 -2.20 7.82 7.34
C ALA A 190 -3.08 8.09 6.10
N ALA A 191 -4.39 7.92 6.24
CA ALA A 191 -5.34 8.21 5.17
C ALA A 191 -5.35 9.70 4.78
N ILE A 192 -5.32 10.61 5.75
CA ILE A 192 -5.22 12.06 5.52
C ILE A 192 -3.90 12.40 4.81
N ARG A 193 -2.78 11.80 5.22
CA ARG A 193 -1.48 12.00 4.55
C ARG A 193 -1.52 11.56 3.09
N LEU A 194 -2.07 10.38 2.82
CA LEU A 194 -2.28 9.87 1.47
C LEU A 194 -3.13 10.82 0.62
N VAL A 195 -4.26 11.30 1.15
CA VAL A 195 -5.13 12.24 0.44
C VAL A 195 -4.41 13.56 0.16
N SER A 196 -3.64 14.09 1.12
CA SER A 196 -2.84 15.31 0.91
C SER A 196 -1.82 15.14 -0.22
N LEU A 197 -1.12 14.01 -0.26
CA LEU A 197 -0.16 13.69 -1.32
C LEU A 197 -0.83 13.67 -2.70
N VAL A 198 -1.99 13.02 -2.81
CA VAL A 198 -2.68 12.83 -4.09
C VAL A 198 -3.42 14.11 -4.56
N HIS A 199 -4.08 14.82 -3.65
CA HIS A 199 -4.94 15.95 -3.97
C HIS A 199 -4.18 17.29 -3.97
N ASN A 200 -3.43 17.58 -2.89
CA ASN A 200 -2.76 18.87 -2.72
C ASN A 200 -1.40 18.89 -3.42
N GLU A 201 -0.61 17.83 -3.24
CA GLU A 201 0.75 17.74 -3.79
C GLU A 201 0.79 17.12 -5.19
N LYS A 202 -0.33 16.54 -5.65
CA LYS A 202 -0.49 15.91 -6.98
C LYS A 202 0.52 14.79 -7.25
N ARG A 203 0.93 14.07 -6.20
CA ARG A 203 1.93 12.99 -6.25
C ARG A 203 1.25 11.62 -6.30
N SER A 204 1.82 10.72 -7.10
CA SER A 204 1.43 9.31 -7.06
C SER A 204 1.97 8.65 -5.79
N VAL A 205 1.20 7.69 -5.29
CA VAL A 205 1.48 6.98 -4.04
C VAL A 205 1.41 5.47 -4.26
N LEU A 206 2.38 4.74 -3.73
CA LEU A 206 2.30 3.31 -3.49
C LEU A 206 2.03 3.06 -2.01
N VAL A 207 1.01 2.26 -1.70
CA VAL A 207 0.70 1.84 -0.33
C VAL A 207 0.97 0.35 -0.17
N HIS A 208 1.71 -0.03 0.87
CA HIS A 208 1.84 -1.43 1.23
C HIS A 208 1.97 -1.62 2.74
N CYS A 209 1.96 -2.88 3.16
CA CYS A 209 2.28 -3.30 4.51
C CYS A 209 3.20 -4.53 4.43
N SER A 210 2.97 -5.57 5.24
CA SER A 210 3.74 -6.85 5.16
C SER A 210 3.30 -7.73 3.99
#